data_AF-A0A699V0M2-F1
#
_entry.id   AF-A0A699V0M2-F1
#
_cell.length_a   1.000
_cell.length_b   1.000
_cell.length_c   1.000
_cell.angle_alpha   90.00
_cell.angle_beta   90.00
_cell.angle_gamma   90.00
#
_symmetry.space_group_name_H-M   'P 1'
#
loop_
_entity.id
_entity.type
_entity.pdbx_description
1 polymer ?
#
loop_
_entity_poly.entity_id
_entity_poly.type
_entity_poly.pdbx_seq_one_letter_code
_entity_poly.pdbx_strand_id
1 'polypeptide(L)' 'MAYKLILTRRFVKNYAATASPLTDILKLQQFQWNDSANKASQALKQEMESLVTLALLDFTQPFDVTTDASVKPSVR' A
#
# COMPACT_ATOMS: atom_id res chain seq x y z
N MET A 1 3.98 -12.64 -2.14
CA MET A 1 3.70 -11.54 -1.20
C MET A 1 4.31 -10.19 -1.64
N ALA A 2 5.54 -10.11 -2.15
CA ALA A 2 6.19 -8.84 -2.48
C ALA A 2 5.76 -8.19 -3.82
N TYR A 3 5.36 -8.99 -4.81
CA TYR A 3 5.17 -8.53 -6.19
C TYR A 3 4.00 -7.55 -6.37
N LYS A 4 2.87 -7.77 -5.67
CA LYS A 4 1.69 -6.90 -5.78
C LYS A 4 1.89 -5.52 -5.12
N LEU A 5 2.62 -5.48 -4.00
CA LEU A 5 2.98 -4.23 -3.31
C LEU A 5 4.12 -3.45 -4.01
N ILE A 6 5.02 -4.14 -4.71
CA ILE A 6 6.07 -3.47 -5.51
C ILE A 6 5.46 -2.83 -6.77
N LEU A 7 4.48 -3.47 -7.39
CA LEU A 7 3.79 -2.94 -8.56
C LEU A 7 3.06 -1.64 -8.22
N THR A 8 2.23 -1.62 -7.17
CA THR A 8 1.47 -0.41 -6.80
C THR A 8 2.37 0.80 -6.52
N ARG A 9 3.52 0.59 -5.87
CA ARG A 9 4.50 1.67 -5.62
C ARG A 9 5.10 2.26 -6.90
N ARG A 10 5.27 1.46 -7.96
CA ARG A 10 5.79 1.93 -9.25
C ARG A 10 4.79 2.80 -10.01
N PHE A 11 3.50 2.61 -9.78
CA PHE A 11 2.45 3.31 -10.52
C PHE A 11 1.97 4.59 -9.81
N VAL A 12 2.21 4.74 -8.50
CA VAL A 12 1.88 5.95 -7.75
C VAL A 12 2.91 7.05 -8.04
N LYS A 13 2.46 8.13 -8.70
CA LYS A 13 3.29 9.30 -8.97
C LYS A 13 3.76 9.94 -7.65
N ASN A 14 5.04 10.31 -7.58
CA ASN A 14 5.65 10.93 -6.40
C ASN A 14 5.50 10.11 -5.10
N TYR A 15 5.40 8.78 -5.20
CA TYR A 15 5.19 7.90 -4.06
C TYR A 15 6.11 8.20 -2.86
N ALA A 16 7.41 8.40 -3.10
CA ALA A 16 8.38 8.66 -2.03
C ALA A 16 8.07 9.95 -1.25
N ALA A 17 7.64 11.00 -1.94
CA ALA A 17 7.26 12.26 -1.30
C ALA A 17 5.99 12.11 -0.47
N THR A 18 4.95 11.48 -1.04
CA THR A 18 3.68 11.23 -0.34
C THR A 18 3.85 10.29 0.85
N ALA A 19 4.77 9.32 0.76
CA ALA A 19 5.06 8.37 1.83
C ALA A 19 6.03 8.93 2.89
N SER A 20 6.72 10.04 2.65
CA SER A 20 7.71 10.61 3.58
C SER A 20 7.17 10.75 5.01
N PRO A 21 5.98 11.33 5.24
CA PRO A 21 5.44 11.50 6.59
C PRO A 21 5.26 10.17 7.34
N LEU A 22 4.97 9.08 6.61
CA LEU A 22 4.87 7.74 7.19
C LEU A 22 6.24 7.17 7.56
N THR A 23 7.27 7.47 6.78
CA THR A 23 8.64 7.06 7.12
C THR A 23 9.24 7.92 8.23
N ASP A 24 8.82 9.18 8.35
CA ASP A 24 9.34 10.11 9.33
C ASP A 24 8.85 9.76 10.74
N ILE A 25 7.61 9.31 10.91
CA ILE A 25 7.11 8.82 12.21
C ILE A 25 7.81 7.54 12.70
N LEU A 26 8.43 6.76 11.82
CA LEU A 26 9.20 5.57 12.19
C LEU A 26 10.61 5.90 12.68
N LYS A 27 11.12 7.10 12.36
CA LYS A 27 12.44 7.59 12.82
C LYS A 27 12.37 8.14 14.25
N LEU A 28 11.17 8.42 14.76
CA LEU A 28 10.97 8.97 16.09
C LEU A 28 11.17 7.89 17.16
N GLN A 29 11.76 8.26 18.30
CA GLN A 29 11.91 7.35 19.44
C GLN A 29 10.56 6.87 19.99
N GLN A 30 9.54 7.72 19.89
CA GLN A 30 8.16 7.36 20.20
C GLN A 30 7.34 7.48 18.92
N PHE A 31 6.85 6.34 18.45
CA PHE A 31 5.89 6.30 17.35
C PHE A 31 4.61 7.00 17.78
N GLN A 32 4.25 8.06 17.06
CA GLN A 32 2.98 8.75 17.23
C GLN A 32 2.32 8.94 15.86
N TRP A 33 1.09 8.45 15.73
CA TRP A 33 0.30 8.67 14.53
C TRP A 33 -0.27 10.09 14.56
N ASN A 34 0.23 10.95 13.68
CA ASN A 34 -0.16 12.36 13.61
C ASN A 34 -0.99 12.64 12.35
N ASP A 35 -1.53 13.86 12.27
CA ASP A 35 -2.39 14.27 11.15
C ASP A 35 -1.67 14.22 9.79
N SER A 36 -0.36 14.46 9.77
CA SER A 36 0.45 14.38 8.55
C SER A 36 0.54 12.93 8.04
N ALA A 37 0.78 11.97 8.94
CA ALA A 37 0.76 10.55 8.65
C ALA A 37 -0.62 10.08 8.19
N ASN A 38 -1.69 10.59 8.81
CA ASN A 38 -3.05 10.25 8.41
C ASN A 38 -3.37 10.73 6.98
N LYS A 39 -3.02 11.99 6.66
CA LYS A 39 -3.19 12.56 5.31
C LYS A 39 -2.36 11.81 4.27
N ALA A 40 -1.11 11.48 4.58
CA ALA A 40 -0.24 10.68 3.71
C ALA A 40 -0.82 9.30 3.44
N SER A 41 -1.34 8.62 4.47
CA SER A 41 -1.99 7.30 4.36
C SER A 41 -3.23 7.36 3.47
N GLN A 42 -4.10 8.36 3.65
CA GLN A 42 -5.30 8.54 2.83
C GLN A 42 -4.96 8.85 1.37
N ALA A 43 -4.02 9.76 1.13
CA ALA A 43 -3.58 10.11 -0.22
C ALA A 43 -3.03 8.88 -0.97
N LEU A 44 -2.21 8.06 -0.30
CA LEU A 44 -1.69 6.83 -0.90
C LEU A 44 -2.80 5.83 -1.23
N LYS A 45 -3.82 5.67 -0.36
CA LYS A 45 -4.96 4.78 -0.64
C LYS A 45 -5.73 5.24 -1.87
N GLN A 46 -6.03 6.53 -1.96
CA GLN A 46 -6.78 7.10 -3.09
C GLN A 46 -6.03 6.92 -4.43
N GLU A 47 -4.73 7.21 -4.44
CA GLU A 47 -3.90 7.00 -5.64
C GLU A 47 -3.78 5.52 -6.01
N MET A 48 -3.65 4.62 -5.03
CA MET A 48 -3.60 3.18 -5.31
C MET A 48 -4.92 2.65 -5.87
N GLU A 49 -6.07 3.10 -5.34
CA GLU A 49 -7.40 2.69 -5.83
C GLU A 49 -7.66 3.18 -7.26
N SER A 50 -7.25 4.40 -7.59
CA SER A 50 -7.40 4.93 -8.96
C SER A 50 -6.55 4.16 -9.98
N LEU A 51 -5.34 3.75 -9.60
CA LEU A 51 -4.39 3.06 -10.47
C LEU A 51 -4.76 1.60 -10.75
N VAL A 52 -5.30 0.88 -9.77
CA VAL A 52 -5.70 -0.53 -9.94
C VAL A 52 -6.87 -0.66 -10.93
N THR A 53 -7.60 0.42 -11.18
CA THR A 53 -8.73 0.47 -12.13
C THR A 53 -8.29 0.62 -13.60
N LEU A 54 -7.02 0.96 -13.86
CA LEU A 54 -6.55 1.35 -15.21
C LEU A 54 -6.16 0.18 -16.14
N ALA A 55 -6.09 -1.06 -15.66
CA ALA A 55 -5.76 -2.22 -16.50
C ALA A 55 -7.04 -2.89 -17.01
N LEU A 56 -7.26 -2.87 -18.33
CA LEU A 56 -8.28 -3.69 -18.97
C LEU A 56 -7.89 -5.17 -18.82
N LEU A 57 -8.75 -5.99 -18.22
CA LEU A 57 -8.47 -7.41 -18.05
C LEU A 57 -8.44 -8.08 -19.42
N ASP A 58 -7.28 -8.61 -19.80
CA ASP A 58 -7.12 -9.44 -20.98
C ASP A 58 -7.44 -10.90 -20.64
N PHE A 59 -8.66 -11.32 -20.97
CA PHE A 59 -9.15 -12.68 -20.71
C PHE A 59 -8.50 -13.76 -21.57
N THR A 60 -7.65 -13.38 -22.53
CA THR A 60 -6.88 -14.34 -23.33
C THR A 60 -5.62 -14.82 -22.60
N GLN A 61 -5.26 -14.17 -21.49
CA GLN A 61 -4.09 -14.51 -20.68
C GLN A 61 -4.49 -15.21 -19.37
N PRO A 62 -3.63 -16.10 -18.84
CA PRO A 62 -3.86 -16.71 -17.54
C PRO A 62 -3.79 -15.65 -16.43
N PHE A 63 -4.67 -15.78 -15.43
CA PHE A 63 -4.69 -14.92 -14.26
C PHE A 63 -3.85 -15.50 -13.13
N ASP A 64 -2.97 -14.68 -12.54
CA ASP A 64 -2.21 -15.04 -11.35
C ASP A 64 -2.96 -14.63 -10.08
N VAL A 65 -3.42 -15.63 -9.31
CA VAL A 65 -4.04 -15.42 -8.00
C VAL A 65 -3.00 -15.63 -6.90
N THR A 66 -2.79 -14.61 -6.06
CA THR A 66 -1.93 -14.71 -4.89
C THR A 66 -2.78 -14.65 -3.62
N THR A 67 -2.68 -15.67 -2.78
CA THR A 67 -3.36 -15.73 -1.48
C THR A 67 -2.32 -15.78 -0.36
N ASP A 68 -2.56 -15.01 0.70
CA ASP A 68 -1.78 -14.98 1.93
C ASP A 68 -2.75 -15.32 3.07
N ALA A 69 -2.43 -16.32 3.89
CA ALA A 69 -3.22 -16.72 5.03
C ALA A 69 -2.34 -16.67 6.29
N SER A 70 -2.81 -15.94 7.30
CA SER A 70 -2.21 -15.91 8.63
C SER A 70 -3.15 -16.54 9.66
N VAL A 71 -2.58 -17.20 10.66
CA VAL A 71 -3.34 -17.75 11.77
C VAL A 71 -3.78 -16.60 12.66
N LYS A 72 -5.10 -16.47 12.89
CA LYS A 72 -5.61 -15.53 13.89
C LYS A 72 -5.16 -16.00 15.28
N PRO A 73 -4.50 -15.17 16.10
CA PRO A 73 -4.09 -15.60 17.44
C PRO A 73 -5.36 -15.98 18.22
N SER A 74 -5.40 -17.19 18.79
CA SER A 74 -6.41 -17.51 19.80
C SER A 74 -6.04 -16.70 21.04
N VAL A 75 -6.84 -15.70 21.37
CA VAL A 75 -6.75 -15.00 22.65
C VAL A 75 -7.03 -16.05 23.73
N ARG A 76 -5.99 -16.47 24.46
CA ARG A 76 -6.13 -17.12 25.75
C ARG A 76 -5.97 -16.07 26.84
#